data_AF-H2LY91-F1
#
_entry.id   AF-H2LY91-F1
#
_cell.length_a   1.000
_cell.length_b   1.000
_cell.length_c   1.000
_cell.angle_alpha   90.00
_cell.angle_beta   90.00
_cell.angle_gamma   90.00
#
_symmetry.space_group_name_H-M   'P 1'
#
loop_
_entity.id
_entity.type
_entity.pdbx_description
1 polymer ?
#
loop_
_entity_poly.entity_id
_entity_poly.type
_entity_poly.pdbx_seq_one_letter_code
_entity_poly.pdbx_strand_id
1 'polypeptide(L)'
;MSAKVSAEEIEEIREGFKKVDVDGNGYICAKELGDLFREVGCPLPGYQIRELLQKLDRDKDSRISFDEFTTIFKEMKDDRMAQGFRKALNKKEGIVAIGGTSEISSEGTQHSISEQERFAFTNYINTALGEDPDCSHFVPINPNTGALFKAVADGILLCKLINLSVPDTIDERTINKKKLTPFTTQENLNLALNSASAIGCQVVNIGAQDLKEGKPHLVLGLLWQIIKIGLFAKIQLSRNKAIAALLQDGESLDVLMKLSPEELLLRWVNFHLKTVGMSITNFSADIKDSKVYFHLLEQIAPDGSKEDVPRVEIDMTGLYEKDLKKRAELMLQQAERLGCREFVTATDVVTGNAKLNLAFVATLFNKHPALTKPENQEWIVEDESREERTFRNWMNSLGVTPHVHYIYGDLQDAMVILQLYEKIKVKVDWNNRVNHPPFKGVGGGHLKKIENCNYAVELGKQKAGFSLVGIGGQDLYDGNEMLTLALMWQLMRRYTLNLLEDLGHGEVAGDDLIISWVNKTLAEADKSSSIKSFKDKSISTSLPVLDLIDAIQPESVNFELVKRDAESNADKLDNAKYAVSMARKIGAKVYALPEDLVEVKPKMVMTIFACLMGRGMKRA
;
A
#
# COMPACT_ATOMS: atom_id res chain seq x y z
N MET A 1 -18.42 0.50 56.07
CA MET A 1 -19.42 -0.42 55.47
C MET A 1 -18.87 -0.86 54.12
N SER A 2 -18.59 -2.16 53.95
CA SER A 2 -18.08 -2.71 52.68
C SER A 2 -19.22 -2.71 51.65
N ALA A 3 -19.07 -1.96 50.56
CA ALA A 3 -20.01 -1.98 49.45
C ALA A 3 -19.98 -3.36 48.81
N LYS A 4 -21.08 -4.14 48.96
CA LYS A 4 -21.27 -5.37 48.21
C LYS A 4 -21.45 -5.00 46.73
N VAL A 5 -20.48 -5.40 45.92
CA VAL A 5 -20.49 -5.27 44.46
C VAL A 5 -21.59 -6.17 43.88
N SER A 6 -22.34 -5.67 42.91
CA SER A 6 -23.38 -6.47 42.24
C SER A 6 -22.73 -7.56 41.37
N ALA A 7 -23.45 -8.65 41.10
CA ALA A 7 -22.95 -9.71 40.22
C ALA A 7 -22.64 -9.19 38.80
N GLU A 8 -23.36 -8.16 38.36
CA GLU A 8 -23.18 -7.48 37.07
C GLU A 8 -21.87 -6.68 37.03
N GLU A 9 -21.53 -5.92 38.08
CA GLU A 9 -20.27 -5.18 38.16
C GLU A 9 -19.05 -6.12 38.19
N ILE A 10 -19.15 -7.30 38.82
CA ILE A 10 -18.08 -8.30 38.81
C ILE A 10 -17.88 -8.88 37.41
N GLU A 11 -18.96 -9.10 36.66
CA GLU A 11 -18.88 -9.65 35.31
C GLU A 11 -18.33 -8.61 34.32
N GLU A 12 -18.68 -7.32 34.45
CA GLU A 12 -18.05 -6.23 33.69
C GLU A 12 -16.54 -6.14 33.93
N ILE A 13 -16.11 -6.26 35.19
CA ILE A 13 -14.68 -6.25 35.55
C ILE A 13 -13.96 -7.47 34.96
N ARG A 14 -14.62 -8.63 34.94
CA ARG A 14 -14.11 -9.87 34.35
C ARG A 14 -13.97 -9.78 32.84
N GLU A 15 -14.94 -9.19 32.15
CA GLU A 15 -14.83 -8.92 30.72
C GLU A 15 -13.72 -7.91 30.43
N GLY A 16 -13.59 -6.87 31.26
CA GLY A 16 -12.51 -5.89 31.15
C GLY A 16 -11.13 -6.51 31.30
N PHE A 17 -10.96 -7.41 32.28
CA PHE A 17 -9.71 -8.15 32.51
C PHE A 17 -9.33 -9.02 31.30
N LYS A 18 -10.29 -9.84 30.80
CA LYS A 18 -10.09 -10.69 29.62
C LYS A 18 -9.78 -9.90 28.34
N LYS A 19 -10.21 -8.64 28.24
CA LYS A 19 -9.92 -7.77 27.09
C LYS A 19 -8.50 -7.20 27.09
N VAL A 20 -7.82 -7.23 28.24
CA VAL A 20 -6.47 -6.69 28.45
C VAL A 20 -5.42 -7.80 28.55
N ASP A 21 -5.80 -8.96 29.10
CA ASP A 21 -5.02 -10.22 29.06
C ASP A 21 -5.05 -10.79 27.63
N VAL A 22 -4.12 -10.34 26.78
CA VAL A 22 -4.12 -10.61 25.33
C VAL A 22 -3.66 -12.03 25.05
N ASP A 23 -2.74 -12.56 25.86
CA ASP A 23 -2.24 -13.92 25.72
C ASP A 23 -3.09 -14.96 26.48
N GLY A 24 -4.07 -14.51 27.27
CA GLY A 24 -5.03 -15.35 27.97
C GLY A 24 -4.42 -16.14 29.12
N ASN A 25 -3.27 -15.69 29.64
CA ASN A 25 -2.52 -16.41 30.67
C ASN A 25 -3.11 -16.21 32.08
N GLY A 26 -4.12 -15.36 32.24
CA GLY A 26 -4.79 -15.06 33.50
C GLY A 26 -4.18 -13.90 34.30
N TYR A 27 -3.19 -13.19 33.73
CA TYR A 27 -2.45 -12.10 34.35
C TYR A 27 -2.19 -10.97 33.34
N ILE A 28 -2.16 -9.72 33.80
CA ILE A 28 -1.82 -8.57 32.96
C ILE A 28 -0.37 -8.13 33.21
N CYS A 29 0.44 -8.06 32.15
CA CYS A 29 1.83 -7.60 32.23
C CYS A 29 2.02 -6.13 31.80
N ALA A 30 3.25 -5.61 31.98
CA ALA A 30 3.61 -4.22 31.63
C ALA A 30 3.33 -3.87 30.17
N LYS A 31 3.54 -4.85 29.29
CA LYS A 31 3.37 -4.70 27.86
C LYS A 31 1.88 -4.58 27.53
N GLU A 32 1.05 -5.50 28.02
CA GLU A 32 -0.39 -5.51 27.80
C GLU A 32 -1.08 -4.25 28.35
N LEU A 33 -0.65 -3.82 29.54
CA LEU A 33 -1.16 -2.59 30.14
C LEU A 33 -0.73 -1.35 29.34
N GLY A 34 0.51 -1.32 28.86
CA GLY A 34 1.01 -0.25 28.00
C GLY A 34 0.34 -0.21 26.62
N ASP A 35 0.05 -1.37 26.04
CA ASP A 35 -0.61 -1.52 24.76
C ASP A 35 -2.08 -1.06 24.86
N LEU A 36 -2.77 -1.38 25.96
CA LEU A 36 -4.10 -0.85 26.26
C LEU A 36 -4.13 0.69 26.27
N PHE A 37 -3.25 1.34 27.04
CA PHE A 37 -3.23 2.80 27.11
C PHE A 37 -2.87 3.46 25.78
N ARG A 38 -2.07 2.79 24.94
CA ARG A 38 -1.74 3.23 23.59
C ARG A 38 -2.93 3.11 22.64
N GLU A 39 -3.65 1.99 22.69
CA GLU A 39 -4.84 1.71 21.86
C GLU A 39 -5.98 2.72 22.11
N VAL A 40 -6.02 3.28 23.32
CA VAL A 40 -7.10 4.17 23.78
C VAL A 40 -6.78 5.64 23.51
N GLY A 41 -5.57 5.93 23.02
CA GLY A 41 -5.12 7.29 22.69
C GLY A 41 -4.58 8.08 23.89
N CYS A 42 -4.21 7.40 24.98
CA CYS A 42 -3.58 7.98 26.17
C CYS A 42 -2.24 7.27 26.48
N PRO A 43 -1.24 7.32 25.59
CA PRO A 43 0.00 6.56 25.77
C PRO A 43 0.78 7.05 27.00
N LEU A 44 1.06 6.13 27.93
CA LEU A 44 1.88 6.40 29.10
C LEU A 44 3.35 6.02 28.83
N PRO A 45 4.33 6.84 29.26
CA PRO A 45 5.74 6.47 29.22
C PRO A 45 6.02 5.19 30.03
N GLY A 46 6.98 4.38 29.60
CA GLY A 46 7.29 3.10 30.24
C GLY A 46 7.68 3.19 31.73
N TYR A 47 8.16 4.33 32.22
CA TYR A 47 8.38 4.53 33.66
C TYR A 47 7.06 4.68 34.43
N GLN A 48 6.05 5.36 33.87
CA GLN A 48 4.74 5.50 34.48
C GLN A 48 3.97 4.17 34.47
N ILE A 49 4.11 3.36 33.42
CA ILE A 49 3.54 2.00 33.38
C ILE A 49 4.16 1.12 34.46
N ARG A 50 5.47 1.22 34.68
CA ARG A 50 6.16 0.49 35.76
C ARG A 50 5.76 0.97 37.15
N GLU A 51 5.61 2.28 37.35
CA GLU A 51 5.05 2.82 38.61
C GLU A 51 3.59 2.38 38.82
N LEU A 52 2.80 2.29 37.74
CA LEU A 52 1.43 1.81 37.79
C LEU A 52 1.43 0.34 38.21
N LEU A 53 2.20 -0.51 37.52
CA LEU A 53 2.37 -1.91 37.90
C LEU A 53 2.81 -2.07 39.35
N GLN A 54 3.83 -1.35 39.79
CA GLN A 54 4.33 -1.44 41.16
C GLN A 54 3.30 -0.99 42.22
N LYS A 55 2.36 -0.12 41.85
CA LYS A 55 1.22 0.26 42.70
C LYS A 55 0.10 -0.78 42.66
N LEU A 56 -0.04 -1.51 41.56
CA LEU A 56 -1.16 -2.41 41.31
C LEU A 56 -0.88 -3.86 41.73
N ASP A 57 0.38 -4.27 41.62
CA ASP A 57 0.95 -5.57 41.99
C ASP A 57 1.22 -5.61 43.51
N ARG A 58 0.28 -6.21 44.27
CA ARG A 58 0.32 -6.24 45.74
C ARG A 58 1.19 -7.38 46.25
N ASP A 59 1.28 -8.48 45.51
CA ASP A 59 2.09 -9.64 45.88
C ASP A 59 3.53 -9.61 45.34
N LYS A 60 3.84 -8.60 44.49
CA LYS A 60 5.14 -8.29 43.89
C LYS A 60 5.63 -9.35 42.90
N ASP A 61 4.72 -10.05 42.24
CA ASP A 61 5.04 -11.04 41.22
C ASP A 61 5.36 -10.44 39.83
N SER A 62 5.36 -9.10 39.74
CA SER A 62 5.56 -8.29 38.52
C SER A 62 4.44 -8.44 37.48
N ARG A 63 3.26 -8.90 37.88
CA ARG A 63 2.06 -9.07 37.07
C ARG A 63 0.83 -8.59 37.86
N ILE A 64 -0.34 -8.56 37.23
CA ILE A 64 -1.60 -8.21 37.90
C ILE A 64 -2.58 -9.36 37.72
N SER A 65 -2.97 -9.99 38.82
CA SER A 65 -3.99 -11.02 38.85
C SER A 65 -5.42 -10.44 38.79
N PHE A 66 -6.41 -11.28 38.46
CA PHE A 66 -7.82 -10.86 38.41
C PHE A 66 -8.32 -10.31 39.75
N ASP A 67 -7.87 -10.88 40.87
CA ASP A 67 -8.28 -10.45 42.22
C ASP A 67 -7.67 -9.09 42.59
N GLU A 68 -6.42 -8.83 42.20
CA GLU A 68 -5.79 -7.52 42.35
C GLU A 68 -6.48 -6.48 41.48
N PHE A 69 -6.71 -6.81 40.21
CA PHE A 69 -7.44 -5.97 39.26
C PHE A 69 -8.82 -5.57 39.77
N THR A 70 -9.56 -6.53 40.33
CA THR A 70 -10.89 -6.32 40.91
C THR A 70 -10.85 -5.46 42.17
N THR A 71 -9.81 -5.61 42.99
CA THR A 71 -9.64 -4.82 44.22
C THR A 71 -9.34 -3.35 43.91
N ILE A 72 -8.52 -3.10 42.88
CA ILE A 72 -8.19 -1.76 42.39
C ILE A 72 -9.42 -1.07 41.76
N PHE A 73 -10.18 -1.81 40.95
CA PHE A 73 -11.39 -1.28 40.31
C PHE A 73 -12.44 -0.85 41.34
N LYS A 74 -12.41 -1.45 42.54
CA LYS A 74 -13.24 -1.07 43.69
C LYS A 74 -12.71 0.16 44.44
N GLU A 75 -11.39 0.30 44.58
CA GLU A 75 -10.77 1.37 45.38
C GLU A 75 -10.61 2.70 44.63
N MET A 76 -10.57 2.70 43.29
CA MET A 76 -10.26 3.88 42.46
C MET A 76 -11.50 4.53 41.79
N LYS A 77 -12.61 4.74 42.51
CA LYS A 77 -13.82 5.37 41.93
C LYS A 77 -13.65 6.86 41.54
N ASP A 78 -12.69 7.59 42.11
CA ASP A 78 -12.50 9.04 41.92
C ASP A 78 -11.17 9.48 41.30
N ASP A 79 -10.35 8.55 40.77
CA ASP A 79 -9.05 8.89 40.17
C ASP A 79 -9.15 9.18 38.65
N ARG A 80 -8.49 10.24 38.19
CA ARG A 80 -8.43 10.69 36.80
C ARG A 80 -7.86 9.60 35.87
N MET A 81 -6.99 8.74 36.39
CA MET A 81 -6.45 7.57 35.67
C MET A 81 -7.50 6.47 35.48
N ALA A 82 -8.35 6.20 36.47
CA ALA A 82 -9.39 5.18 36.38
C ALA A 82 -10.50 5.55 35.38
N GLN A 83 -10.76 6.85 35.21
CA GLN A 83 -11.64 7.36 34.14
C GLN A 83 -11.06 7.10 32.75
N GLY A 84 -9.74 7.28 32.57
CA GLY A 84 -9.03 6.93 31.33
C GLY A 84 -9.10 5.42 31.03
N PHE A 85 -8.97 4.60 32.06
CA PHE A 85 -9.06 3.14 31.96
C PHE A 85 -10.49 2.63 31.69
N ARG A 86 -11.53 3.20 32.29
CA ARG A 86 -12.94 2.86 31.97
C ARG A 86 -13.33 3.26 30.55
N LYS A 87 -12.88 4.43 30.10
CA LYS A 87 -13.08 4.90 28.72
C LYS A 87 -12.43 3.97 27.69
N ALA A 88 -11.33 3.31 28.05
CA ALA A 88 -10.69 2.28 27.24
C ALA A 88 -11.59 1.07 27.00
N LEU A 89 -12.18 0.56 28.08
CA LEU A 89 -12.99 -0.65 28.07
C LEU A 89 -14.31 -0.47 27.32
N ASN A 90 -14.97 0.68 27.50
CA ASN A 90 -16.27 0.96 26.85
C ASN A 90 -16.15 1.21 25.33
N LYS A 91 -15.00 1.66 24.83
CA LYS A 91 -14.76 1.86 23.39
C LYS A 91 -14.74 0.53 22.61
N LYS A 92 -14.58 -0.61 23.32
CA LYS A 92 -14.50 -1.96 22.76
C LYS A 92 -15.86 -2.67 22.63
N GLU A 93 -16.96 -2.11 23.16
CA GLU A 93 -18.31 -2.73 23.13
C GLU A 93 -18.99 -2.72 21.75
N GLY A 94 -18.56 -1.87 20.82
CA GLY A 94 -19.18 -1.75 19.49
C GLY A 94 -18.66 -2.71 18.41
N ILE A 95 -17.81 -3.69 18.75
CA ILE A 95 -17.04 -4.49 17.80
C ILE A 95 -17.41 -5.96 17.97
N VAL A 96 -18.16 -6.53 17.03
CA VAL A 96 -18.42 -7.98 16.96
C VAL A 96 -17.11 -8.68 16.54
N ALA A 97 -16.50 -9.39 17.48
CA ALA A 97 -15.27 -10.14 17.27
C ALA A 97 -15.56 -11.46 16.53
N ILE A 98 -14.89 -11.70 15.40
CA ILE A 98 -14.75 -13.03 14.81
C ILE A 98 -13.26 -13.33 14.78
N GLY A 99 -12.87 -14.35 15.55
CA GLY A 99 -11.49 -14.81 15.67
C GLY A 99 -10.98 -15.49 14.40
N GLY A 100 -9.70 -15.27 14.11
CA GLY A 100 -8.94 -15.96 13.08
C GLY A 100 -7.51 -15.43 13.08
N THR A 101 -6.55 -16.30 13.37
CA THR A 101 -5.12 -15.97 13.50
C THR A 101 -4.49 -15.73 12.13
N SER A 102 -3.87 -14.57 11.94
CA SER A 102 -2.87 -14.33 10.91
C SER A 102 -1.94 -13.24 11.39
N GLU A 103 -0.73 -13.66 11.77
CA GLU A 103 0.35 -12.78 12.21
C GLU A 103 0.84 -11.96 11.01
N ILE A 104 1.17 -10.69 11.25
CA ILE A 104 1.80 -9.77 10.28
C ILE A 104 0.79 -9.08 9.33
N SER A 105 -0.18 -8.40 9.93
CA SER A 105 -0.65 -7.09 9.42
C SER A 105 -0.01 -6.04 10.33
N SER A 106 0.97 -5.29 9.82
CA SER A 106 1.49 -4.12 10.51
C SER A 106 0.34 -3.12 10.68
N GLU A 107 0.03 -2.85 11.95
CA GLU A 107 -1.14 -2.17 12.50
C GLU A 107 -2.36 -3.08 12.76
N GLY A 108 -2.47 -3.50 14.03
CA GLY A 108 -3.47 -4.41 14.56
C GLY A 108 -4.91 -3.96 14.33
N THR A 109 -5.47 -4.35 13.20
CA THR A 109 -6.92 -4.30 12.95
C THR A 109 -7.43 -5.73 12.81
N GLN A 110 -8.00 -6.26 13.89
CA GLN A 110 -8.95 -7.38 13.78
C GLN A 110 -10.05 -6.94 12.79
N HIS A 111 -10.35 -7.78 11.79
CA HIS A 111 -11.20 -7.45 10.65
C HIS A 111 -12.67 -7.16 11.04
N SER A 112 -12.92 -5.93 11.47
CA SER A 112 -14.24 -5.31 11.42
C SER A 112 -14.45 -4.78 10.00
N ILE A 113 -15.44 -5.33 9.28
CA ILE A 113 -15.78 -4.85 7.95
C ILE A 113 -16.30 -3.41 8.10
N SER A 114 -15.57 -2.41 7.60
CA SER A 114 -16.05 -1.03 7.64
C SER A 114 -17.17 -0.85 6.60
N GLU A 115 -18.40 -0.67 7.07
CA GLU A 115 -19.53 -0.34 6.21
C GLU A 115 -19.34 1.01 5.52
N GLN A 116 -18.65 1.95 6.18
CA GLN A 116 -18.28 3.25 5.63
C GLN A 116 -17.35 3.09 4.42
N GLU A 117 -16.31 2.25 4.52
CA GLU A 117 -15.42 1.96 3.40
C GLU A 117 -16.16 1.31 2.23
N ARG A 118 -17.00 0.30 2.50
CA ARG A 118 -17.83 -0.33 1.46
C ARG A 118 -18.67 0.72 0.74
N PHE A 119 -19.37 1.57 1.48
CA PHE A 119 -20.23 2.61 0.92
C PHE A 119 -19.42 3.59 0.05
N ALA A 120 -18.31 4.11 0.60
CA ALA A 120 -17.42 5.04 -0.07
C ALA A 120 -16.83 4.48 -1.37
N PHE A 121 -16.23 3.28 -1.32
CA PHE A 121 -15.61 2.66 -2.48
C PHE A 121 -16.64 2.29 -3.55
N THR A 122 -17.83 1.85 -3.14
CA THR A 122 -18.91 1.56 -4.10
C THR A 122 -19.34 2.82 -4.85
N ASN A 123 -19.52 3.96 -4.17
CA ASN A 123 -19.89 5.21 -4.82
C ASN A 123 -18.77 5.72 -5.74
N TYR A 124 -17.52 5.60 -5.32
CA TYR A 124 -16.38 5.93 -6.17
C TYR A 124 -16.37 5.08 -7.45
N ILE A 125 -16.54 3.76 -7.33
CA ILE A 125 -16.61 2.83 -8.46
C ILE A 125 -17.79 3.18 -9.39
N ASN A 126 -18.98 3.45 -8.84
CA ASN A 126 -20.13 3.83 -9.65
C ASN A 126 -19.91 5.12 -10.43
N THR A 127 -19.21 6.08 -9.84
CA THR A 127 -18.88 7.35 -10.50
C THR A 127 -17.81 7.16 -11.56
N ALA A 128 -16.77 6.37 -11.27
CA ALA A 128 -15.61 6.25 -12.12
C ALA A 128 -15.77 5.23 -13.27
N LEU A 129 -16.57 4.18 -13.06
CA LEU A 129 -16.79 3.09 -14.03
C LEU A 129 -18.26 3.00 -14.48
N GLY A 130 -19.09 3.99 -14.14
CA GLY A 130 -20.52 4.04 -14.49
C GLY A 130 -20.80 4.00 -15.98
N GLU A 131 -19.89 4.54 -16.79
CA GLU A 131 -20.00 4.59 -18.24
C GLU A 131 -19.17 3.50 -18.95
N ASP A 132 -18.45 2.65 -18.20
CA ASP A 132 -17.63 1.59 -18.80
C ASP A 132 -18.53 0.42 -19.27
N PRO A 133 -18.52 0.10 -20.59
CA PRO A 133 -19.43 -0.90 -21.15
C PRO A 133 -19.15 -2.33 -20.67
N ASP A 134 -17.94 -2.62 -20.19
CA ASP A 134 -17.60 -3.95 -19.70
C ASP A 134 -18.04 -4.15 -18.24
N CYS A 135 -18.40 -3.08 -17.53
CA CYS A 135 -18.85 -3.11 -16.13
C CYS A 135 -20.37 -2.95 -15.98
N SER A 136 -21.10 -2.79 -17.09
CA SER A 136 -22.54 -2.47 -17.09
C SER A 136 -23.42 -3.57 -16.48
N HIS A 137 -22.94 -4.80 -16.34
CA HIS A 137 -23.66 -5.90 -15.69
C HIS A 137 -23.67 -5.82 -14.16
N PHE A 138 -22.84 -4.97 -13.57
CA PHE A 138 -22.81 -4.74 -12.12
C PHE A 138 -23.01 -3.28 -11.71
N VAL A 139 -22.57 -2.32 -12.53
CA VAL A 139 -22.64 -0.89 -12.21
C VAL A 139 -23.96 -0.32 -12.76
N PRO A 140 -24.75 0.45 -11.96
CA PRO A 140 -24.45 0.91 -10.61
C PRO A 140 -24.67 -0.17 -9.52
N ILE A 141 -23.66 -0.32 -8.67
CA ILE A 141 -23.67 -1.22 -7.51
C ILE A 141 -24.37 -0.52 -6.36
N ASN A 142 -25.26 -1.21 -5.64
CA ASN A 142 -25.92 -0.63 -4.46
C ASN A 142 -24.94 -0.52 -3.27
N PRO A 143 -24.58 0.70 -2.81
CA PRO A 143 -23.56 0.93 -1.76
C PRO A 143 -24.02 0.48 -0.36
N ASN A 144 -25.32 0.30 -0.15
CA ASN A 144 -25.91 -0.09 1.13
C ASN A 144 -25.94 -1.62 1.34
N THR A 145 -25.43 -2.40 0.38
CA THR A 145 -25.51 -3.87 0.40
C THR A 145 -24.15 -4.50 0.17
N GLY A 146 -24.02 -5.81 0.43
CA GLY A 146 -22.84 -6.59 0.04
C GLY A 146 -22.68 -6.82 -1.48
N ALA A 147 -23.40 -6.11 -2.34
CA ALA A 147 -23.34 -6.27 -3.79
C ALA A 147 -21.93 -6.02 -4.36
N LEU A 148 -21.16 -5.11 -3.74
CA LEU A 148 -19.76 -4.85 -4.08
C LEU A 148 -18.92 -6.14 -4.10
N PHE A 149 -19.11 -7.01 -3.11
CA PHE A 149 -18.34 -8.25 -2.97
C PHE A 149 -18.66 -9.28 -4.05
N LYS A 150 -19.87 -9.21 -4.64
CA LYS A 150 -20.25 -10.03 -5.80
C LYS A 150 -19.73 -9.43 -7.10
N ALA A 151 -19.72 -8.11 -7.21
CA ALA A 151 -19.30 -7.40 -8.42
C ALA A 151 -17.80 -7.59 -8.76
N VAL A 152 -16.97 -7.93 -7.77
CA VAL A 152 -15.53 -8.21 -7.99
C VAL A 152 -15.25 -9.67 -8.38
N ALA A 153 -16.23 -10.56 -8.24
CA ALA A 153 -16.01 -12.01 -8.28
C ALA A 153 -15.61 -12.54 -9.67
N ASP A 154 -15.88 -11.79 -10.74
CA ASP A 154 -15.52 -12.15 -12.11
C ASP A 154 -14.18 -11.55 -12.58
N GLY A 155 -13.57 -10.69 -11.75
CA GLY A 155 -12.31 -10.01 -11.99
C GLY A 155 -12.35 -8.82 -12.98
N ILE A 156 -13.46 -8.57 -13.69
CA ILE A 156 -13.53 -7.50 -14.71
C ILE A 156 -13.41 -6.13 -14.04
N LEU A 157 -14.21 -5.89 -13.01
CA LEU A 157 -14.21 -4.63 -12.25
C LEU A 157 -12.81 -4.31 -11.70
N LEU A 158 -12.13 -5.30 -11.12
CA LEU A 158 -10.78 -5.13 -10.59
C LEU A 158 -9.78 -4.76 -11.69
N CYS A 159 -9.84 -5.42 -12.85
CA CYS A 159 -8.95 -5.10 -13.97
C CYS A 159 -9.16 -3.65 -14.46
N LYS A 160 -10.43 -3.23 -14.58
CA LYS A 160 -10.77 -1.85 -14.99
C LYS A 160 -10.33 -0.82 -13.96
N LEU A 161 -10.54 -1.09 -12.68
CA LEU A 161 -10.11 -0.21 -11.60
C LEU A 161 -8.57 -0.08 -11.54
N ILE A 162 -7.82 -1.14 -11.83
CA ILE A 162 -6.36 -1.09 -11.93
C ILE A 162 -5.92 -0.15 -13.06
N ASN A 163 -6.54 -0.24 -14.25
CA ASN A 163 -6.25 0.67 -15.37
C ASN A 163 -6.69 2.11 -15.08
N LEU A 164 -7.75 2.32 -14.31
CA LEU A 164 -8.14 3.65 -13.86
C LEU A 164 -7.08 4.26 -12.94
N SER A 165 -6.55 3.50 -12.00
CA SER A 165 -5.51 3.96 -11.07
C SER A 165 -4.15 4.14 -11.74
N VAL A 166 -3.76 3.20 -12.60
CA VAL A 166 -2.50 3.23 -13.36
C VAL A 166 -2.82 2.83 -14.80
N PRO A 167 -2.96 3.82 -15.71
CA PRO A 167 -3.26 3.57 -17.12
C PRO A 167 -2.26 2.62 -17.77
N ASP A 168 -2.74 1.86 -18.77
CA ASP A 168 -1.94 0.90 -19.55
C ASP A 168 -1.31 -0.25 -18.74
N THR A 169 -1.75 -0.51 -17.51
CA THR A 169 -1.24 -1.64 -16.70
C THR A 169 -1.70 -2.99 -17.23
N ILE A 170 -2.95 -3.07 -17.68
CA ILE A 170 -3.61 -4.26 -18.23
C ILE A 170 -4.04 -3.95 -19.66
N ASP A 171 -3.60 -4.78 -20.60
CA ASP A 171 -4.17 -4.82 -21.94
C ASP A 171 -5.57 -5.44 -21.88
N GLU A 172 -6.60 -4.62 -22.08
CA GLU A 172 -7.98 -5.05 -21.93
C GLU A 172 -8.43 -6.14 -22.90
N ARG A 173 -7.69 -6.36 -24.00
CA ARG A 173 -7.93 -7.49 -24.92
C ARG A 173 -7.72 -8.84 -24.24
N THR A 174 -6.96 -8.87 -23.15
CA THR A 174 -6.69 -10.09 -22.38
C THR A 174 -7.80 -10.43 -21.38
N ILE A 175 -8.70 -9.48 -21.08
CA ILE A 175 -9.80 -9.68 -20.13
C ILE A 175 -10.88 -10.54 -20.80
N ASN A 176 -11.27 -11.64 -20.14
CA ASN A 176 -12.42 -12.41 -20.56
C ASN A 176 -13.69 -11.61 -20.18
N LYS A 177 -14.48 -11.16 -21.16
CA LYS A 177 -15.62 -10.23 -20.96
C LYS A 177 -17.00 -10.87 -21.13
N LYS A 178 -17.09 -12.04 -21.77
CA LYS A 178 -18.37 -12.68 -22.12
C LYS A 178 -18.35 -14.18 -21.81
N LYS A 179 -19.52 -14.74 -21.46
CA LYS A 179 -19.74 -16.18 -21.22
C LYS A 179 -18.68 -16.80 -20.29
N LEU A 180 -18.51 -16.20 -19.11
CA LEU A 180 -17.46 -16.59 -18.18
C LEU A 180 -17.71 -18.00 -17.63
N THR A 181 -16.74 -18.88 -17.88
CA THR A 181 -16.59 -20.17 -17.23
C THR A 181 -15.78 -20.02 -15.94
N PRO A 182 -15.83 -20.99 -15.01
CA PRO A 182 -14.98 -20.97 -13.81
C PRO A 182 -13.49 -20.79 -14.11
N PHE A 183 -13.01 -21.32 -15.25
CA PHE A 183 -11.63 -21.18 -15.70
C PHE A 183 -11.33 -19.75 -16.16
N THR A 184 -12.15 -19.18 -17.04
CA THR A 184 -11.94 -17.81 -17.52
C THR A 184 -12.12 -16.74 -16.43
N THR A 185 -12.97 -17.00 -15.44
CA THR A 185 -13.08 -16.18 -14.22
C THR A 185 -11.79 -16.24 -13.41
N GLN A 186 -11.24 -17.43 -13.20
CA GLN A 186 -9.96 -17.61 -12.51
C GLN A 186 -8.83 -16.86 -13.22
N GLU A 187 -8.80 -16.87 -14.56
CA GLU A 187 -7.83 -16.12 -15.35
C GLU A 187 -7.95 -14.60 -15.17
N ASN A 188 -9.15 -14.05 -15.18
CA ASN A 188 -9.38 -12.62 -14.91
C ASN A 188 -8.90 -12.23 -13.51
N LEU A 189 -9.18 -13.06 -12.51
CA LEU A 189 -8.76 -12.81 -11.13
C LEU A 189 -7.24 -12.93 -10.96
N ASN A 190 -6.59 -13.87 -11.64
CA ASN A 190 -5.13 -13.96 -11.70
C ASN A 190 -4.53 -12.72 -12.37
N LEU A 191 -5.11 -12.29 -13.50
CA LEU A 191 -4.71 -11.06 -14.20
C LEU A 191 -4.81 -9.86 -13.27
N ALA A 192 -5.93 -9.69 -12.57
CA ALA A 192 -6.14 -8.60 -11.61
C ALA A 192 -5.12 -8.65 -10.46
N LEU A 193 -4.93 -9.80 -9.81
CA LEU A 193 -4.00 -9.94 -8.68
C LEU A 193 -2.55 -9.69 -9.06
N ASN A 194 -2.09 -10.28 -10.17
CA ASN A 194 -0.71 -10.09 -10.63
C ASN A 194 -0.46 -8.66 -11.14
N SER A 195 -1.48 -8.01 -11.73
CA SER A 195 -1.38 -6.62 -12.15
C SER A 195 -1.42 -5.64 -10.97
N ALA A 196 -2.25 -5.90 -9.97
CA ALA A 196 -2.24 -5.17 -8.70
C ALA A 196 -0.87 -5.28 -8.02
N SER A 197 -0.29 -6.49 -7.98
CA SER A 197 1.08 -6.70 -7.49
C SER A 197 2.10 -5.87 -8.26
N ALA A 198 1.98 -5.79 -9.60
CA ALA A 198 2.93 -5.09 -10.45
C ALA A 198 2.89 -3.55 -10.27
N ILE A 199 1.79 -3.00 -9.76
CA ILE A 199 1.67 -1.58 -9.41
C ILE A 199 2.02 -1.30 -7.94
N GLY A 200 2.42 -2.33 -7.17
CA GLY A 200 2.88 -2.19 -5.79
C GLY A 200 1.86 -2.57 -4.71
N CYS A 201 0.71 -3.15 -5.07
CA CYS A 201 -0.22 -3.68 -4.07
C CYS A 201 0.35 -4.93 -3.39
N GLN A 202 0.15 -5.04 -2.08
CA GLN A 202 0.44 -6.23 -1.31
C GLN A 202 -0.68 -7.26 -1.48
N VAL A 203 -0.43 -8.30 -2.27
CA VAL A 203 -1.38 -9.39 -2.57
C VAL A 203 -0.93 -10.77 -2.08
N VAL A 204 0.12 -10.84 -1.24
CA VAL A 204 0.72 -12.11 -0.81
C VAL A 204 -0.28 -13.04 -0.12
N ASN A 205 -1.26 -12.48 0.58
CA ASN A 205 -2.27 -13.22 1.34
C ASN A 205 -3.66 -13.19 0.66
N ILE A 206 -3.73 -12.89 -0.64
CA ILE A 206 -4.98 -12.81 -1.39
C ILE A 206 -4.91 -13.75 -2.60
N GLY A 207 -5.69 -14.83 -2.57
CA GLY A 207 -5.89 -15.72 -3.69
C GLY A 207 -7.06 -15.30 -4.57
N ALA A 208 -7.06 -15.77 -5.82
CA ALA A 208 -8.18 -15.56 -6.73
C ALA A 208 -9.49 -16.15 -6.18
N GLN A 209 -9.42 -17.30 -5.49
CA GLN A 209 -10.59 -17.91 -4.86
C GLN A 209 -11.20 -17.00 -3.77
N ASP A 210 -10.37 -16.29 -3.00
CA ASP A 210 -10.83 -15.36 -1.97
C ASP A 210 -11.64 -14.19 -2.57
N LEU A 211 -11.19 -13.69 -3.72
CA LEU A 211 -11.88 -12.64 -4.46
C LEU A 211 -13.16 -13.15 -5.13
N LYS A 212 -13.12 -14.37 -5.66
CA LYS A 212 -14.30 -15.04 -6.24
C LYS A 212 -15.40 -15.27 -5.21
N GLU A 213 -15.02 -15.63 -3.98
CA GLU A 213 -15.93 -15.76 -2.84
C GLU A 213 -16.38 -14.41 -2.27
N GLY A 214 -15.73 -13.32 -2.67
CA GLY A 214 -16.05 -11.98 -2.22
C GLY A 214 -15.73 -11.74 -0.74
N LYS A 215 -14.63 -12.31 -0.22
CA LYS A 215 -14.23 -12.17 1.19
C LYS A 215 -14.09 -10.68 1.56
N PRO A 216 -14.97 -10.12 2.42
CA PRO A 216 -15.13 -8.67 2.52
C PRO A 216 -13.85 -7.90 2.87
N HIS A 217 -13.07 -8.39 3.85
CA HIS A 217 -11.86 -7.73 4.30
C HIS A 217 -10.74 -7.73 3.25
N LEU A 218 -10.60 -8.82 2.48
CA LEU A 218 -9.61 -8.91 1.40
C LEU A 218 -10.02 -8.04 0.21
N VAL A 219 -11.30 -8.03 -0.13
CA VAL A 219 -11.84 -7.18 -1.21
C VAL A 219 -11.67 -5.70 -0.86
N LEU A 220 -12.12 -5.24 0.31
CA LEU A 220 -11.97 -3.84 0.72
C LEU A 220 -10.50 -3.43 0.85
N GLY A 221 -9.65 -4.31 1.38
CA GLY A 221 -8.21 -4.07 1.49
C GLY A 221 -7.54 -3.90 0.12
N LEU A 222 -7.87 -4.76 -0.85
CA LEU A 222 -7.34 -4.66 -2.22
C LEU A 222 -7.88 -3.42 -2.95
N LEU A 223 -9.19 -3.16 -2.87
CA LEU A 223 -9.80 -1.97 -3.47
C LEU A 223 -9.16 -0.69 -2.92
N TRP A 224 -8.98 -0.60 -1.60
CA TRP A 224 -8.31 0.55 -0.99
C TRP A 224 -6.90 0.75 -1.53
N GLN A 225 -6.09 -0.32 -1.61
CA GLN A 225 -4.73 -0.22 -2.14
C GLN A 225 -4.72 0.29 -3.60
N ILE A 226 -5.58 -0.26 -4.46
CA ILE A 226 -5.68 0.15 -5.86
C ILE A 226 -6.12 1.62 -5.97
N ILE A 227 -7.17 2.01 -5.25
CA ILE A 227 -7.70 3.39 -5.25
C ILE A 227 -6.63 4.37 -4.73
N LYS A 228 -5.96 4.03 -3.62
CA LYS A 228 -4.92 4.86 -3.00
C LYS A 228 -3.78 5.15 -3.96
N ILE A 229 -3.31 4.16 -4.72
CA ILE A 229 -2.27 4.35 -5.75
C ILE A 229 -2.69 5.40 -6.77
N GLY A 230 -3.93 5.31 -7.28
CA GLY A 230 -4.46 6.26 -8.26
C GLY A 230 -4.60 7.68 -7.69
N LEU A 231 -5.14 7.81 -6.47
CA LEU A 231 -5.28 9.10 -5.80
C LEU A 231 -3.93 9.78 -5.54
N PHE A 232 -2.89 9.01 -5.20
CA PHE A 232 -1.61 9.56 -4.79
C PHE A 232 -0.61 9.70 -5.93
N ALA A 233 -0.92 9.19 -7.12
CA ALA A 233 -0.02 9.20 -8.27
C ALA A 233 0.51 10.61 -8.61
N LYS A 234 -0.29 11.67 -8.42
CA LYS A 234 0.08 13.08 -8.70
C LYS A 234 0.60 13.84 -7.48
N ILE A 235 0.59 13.23 -6.29
CA ILE A 235 0.96 13.86 -5.01
C ILE A 235 2.43 13.56 -4.72
N GLN A 236 3.29 13.96 -5.66
CA GLN A 236 4.73 13.81 -5.57
C GLN A 236 5.42 14.83 -6.46
N LEU A 237 6.57 15.31 -6.02
CA LEU A 237 7.25 16.44 -6.65
C LEU A 237 7.65 16.16 -8.11
N SER A 238 8.08 14.94 -8.42
CA SER A 238 8.46 14.52 -9.79
C SER A 238 7.33 14.70 -10.79
N ARG A 239 6.08 14.39 -10.39
CA ARG A 239 4.91 14.49 -11.27
C ARG A 239 4.18 15.82 -11.20
N ASN A 240 4.26 16.51 -10.07
CA ASN A 240 3.64 17.81 -9.89
C ASN A 240 4.64 18.81 -9.29
N LYS A 241 5.36 19.50 -10.17
CA LYS A 241 6.39 20.49 -9.78
C LYS A 241 5.84 21.66 -8.97
N ALA A 242 4.52 21.91 -8.99
CA ALA A 242 3.90 22.94 -8.17
C ALA A 242 4.00 22.64 -6.66
N ILE A 243 4.19 21.36 -6.28
CA ILE A 243 4.42 20.94 -4.89
C ILE A 243 5.63 21.63 -4.26
N ALA A 244 6.61 22.06 -5.05
CA ALA A 244 7.76 22.78 -4.49
C ALA A 244 7.39 24.16 -3.91
N ALA A 245 6.19 24.69 -4.19
CA ALA A 245 5.65 25.84 -3.45
C ALA A 245 5.40 25.55 -1.96
N LEU A 246 5.35 24.27 -1.56
CA LEU A 246 5.21 23.85 -0.18
C LEU A 246 6.52 23.92 0.61
N LEU A 247 7.66 24.26 0.00
CA LEU A 247 8.93 24.44 0.69
C LEU A 247 8.80 25.45 1.83
N GLN A 248 9.44 25.14 2.95
CA GLN A 248 9.52 26.01 4.12
C GLN A 248 10.86 26.76 4.10
N ASP A 249 10.93 27.86 4.83
CA ASP A 249 12.13 28.70 4.88
C ASP A 249 13.35 27.88 5.33
N GLY A 250 14.36 27.82 4.46
CA GLY A 250 15.61 27.09 4.70
C GLY A 250 15.60 25.60 4.33
N GLU A 251 14.49 25.05 3.82
CA GLU A 251 14.44 23.66 3.34
C GLU A 251 14.89 23.50 1.88
N SER A 252 15.45 22.33 1.57
CA SER A 252 15.75 21.91 0.20
C SER A 252 14.63 21.03 -0.37
N LEU A 253 14.58 20.89 -1.70
CA LEU A 253 13.62 20.02 -2.39
C LEU A 253 13.71 18.55 -1.99
N ASP A 254 14.91 18.09 -1.60
CA ASP A 254 15.14 16.72 -1.13
C ASP A 254 14.25 16.37 0.07
N VAL A 255 13.91 17.35 0.92
CA VAL A 255 12.96 17.15 2.02
C VAL A 255 11.59 16.76 1.48
N LEU A 256 11.08 17.48 0.48
CA LEU A 256 9.77 17.19 -0.12
C LEU A 256 9.76 15.86 -0.88
N MET A 257 10.87 15.46 -1.49
CA MET A 257 11.00 14.17 -2.17
C MET A 257 10.93 12.98 -1.20
N LYS A 258 11.33 13.19 0.06
CA LYS A 258 11.31 12.18 1.13
C LYS A 258 9.97 12.10 1.87
N LEU A 259 9.08 13.07 1.69
CA LEU A 259 7.76 13.04 2.32
C LEU A 259 6.85 12.05 1.59
N SER A 260 6.13 11.26 2.38
CA SER A 260 5.02 10.44 1.88
C SER A 260 3.91 11.35 1.30
N PRO A 261 3.07 10.81 0.40
CA PRO A 261 1.90 11.54 -0.08
C PRO A 261 1.00 12.08 1.03
N GLU A 262 0.84 11.35 2.13
CA GLU A 262 0.08 11.77 3.30
C GLU A 262 0.69 13.00 3.98
N GLU A 263 2.01 13.01 4.16
CA GLU A 263 2.74 14.14 4.74
C GLU A 263 2.71 15.36 3.80
N LEU A 264 2.82 15.13 2.49
CA LEU A 264 2.67 16.19 1.47
C LEU A 264 1.26 16.79 1.51
N LEU A 265 0.22 15.97 1.63
CA LEU A 265 -1.16 16.45 1.78
C LEU A 265 -1.34 17.23 3.08
N LEU A 266 -0.80 16.75 4.19
CA LEU A 266 -0.88 17.46 5.47
C LEU A 266 -0.20 18.83 5.38
N ARG A 267 0.96 18.87 4.73
CA ARG A 267 1.73 20.09 4.47
C ARG A 267 0.99 21.04 3.52
N TRP A 268 0.33 20.51 2.50
CA TRP A 268 -0.51 21.27 1.57
C TRP A 268 -1.73 21.88 2.25
N VAL A 269 -2.45 21.13 3.09
CA VAL A 269 -3.57 21.67 3.86
C VAL A 269 -3.07 22.79 4.78
N ASN A 270 -1.98 22.56 5.50
CA ASN A 270 -1.41 23.57 6.40
C ASN A 270 -0.88 24.81 5.68
N PHE A 271 -0.37 24.66 4.45
CA PHE A 271 0.03 25.79 3.61
C PHE A 271 -1.15 26.74 3.38
N HIS A 272 -2.31 26.20 3.01
CA HIS A 272 -3.52 26.99 2.78
C HIS A 272 -4.14 27.52 4.09
N LEU A 273 -4.12 26.74 5.17
CA LEU A 273 -4.68 27.17 6.46
C LEU A 273 -3.85 28.25 7.16
N LYS A 274 -2.58 28.44 6.79
CA LYS A 274 -1.70 29.46 7.37
C LYS A 274 -2.28 30.87 7.23
N THR A 275 -3.02 31.15 6.15
CA THR A 275 -3.64 32.46 5.90
C THR A 275 -4.72 32.81 6.91
N VAL A 276 -5.38 31.80 7.51
CA VAL A 276 -6.44 31.94 8.52
C VAL A 276 -5.97 31.58 9.93
N GLY A 277 -4.67 31.36 10.13
CA GLY A 277 -4.09 31.05 11.44
C GLY A 277 -4.47 29.68 12.00
N MET A 278 -4.81 28.72 11.14
CA MET A 278 -5.12 27.34 11.52
C MET A 278 -4.03 26.37 11.10
N SER A 279 -3.96 25.21 11.76
CA SER A 279 -3.10 24.10 11.38
C SER A 279 -3.69 22.78 11.88
N ILE A 280 -3.41 21.70 11.15
CA ILE A 280 -3.74 20.33 11.51
C ILE A 280 -2.48 19.46 11.56
N THR A 281 -2.59 18.34 12.26
CA THR A 281 -1.55 17.32 12.43
C THR A 281 -2.01 15.95 11.94
N ASN A 282 -3.30 15.77 11.70
CA ASN A 282 -3.91 14.51 11.28
C ASN A 282 -5.23 14.75 10.52
N PHE A 283 -5.66 13.76 9.73
CA PHE A 283 -6.95 13.76 9.03
C PHE A 283 -8.06 13.03 9.81
N SER A 284 -7.95 12.96 11.15
CA SER A 284 -8.92 12.29 12.00
C SER A 284 -9.55 13.24 13.02
N ALA A 285 -8.88 13.51 14.13
CA ALA A 285 -9.37 14.36 15.21
C ALA A 285 -9.50 15.84 14.79
N ASP A 286 -8.54 16.33 14.01
CA ASP A 286 -8.42 17.77 13.71
C ASP A 286 -9.45 18.26 12.67
N ILE A 287 -10.13 17.34 11.98
CA ILE A 287 -11.08 17.65 10.91
C ILE A 287 -12.56 17.44 11.31
N LYS A 288 -12.83 16.88 12.50
CA LYS A 288 -14.16 16.37 12.89
C LYS A 288 -15.25 17.44 12.92
N ASP A 289 -14.85 18.67 13.20
CA ASP A 289 -15.79 19.79 13.31
C ASP A 289 -16.01 20.52 11.98
N SER A 290 -15.44 20.02 10.88
CA SER A 290 -15.54 20.53 9.50
C SER A 290 -15.05 21.96 9.27
N LYS A 291 -14.55 22.67 10.29
CA LYS A 291 -14.12 24.07 10.14
C LYS A 291 -12.89 24.19 9.25
N VAL A 292 -11.93 23.30 9.46
CA VAL A 292 -10.74 23.18 8.62
C VAL A 292 -11.12 23.01 7.15
N TYR A 293 -12.11 22.16 6.86
CA TYR A 293 -12.56 21.95 5.49
C TYR A 293 -13.24 23.17 4.87
N PHE A 294 -14.09 23.89 5.60
CA PHE A 294 -14.66 25.14 5.09
C PHE A 294 -13.58 26.13 4.68
N HIS A 295 -12.60 26.37 5.55
CA HIS A 295 -11.50 27.27 5.24
C HIS A 295 -10.63 26.76 4.08
N LEU A 296 -10.33 25.46 4.05
CA LEU A 296 -9.58 24.87 2.95
C LEU A 296 -10.32 25.04 1.61
N LEU A 297 -11.62 24.73 1.56
CA LEU A 297 -12.46 24.88 0.36
C LEU A 297 -12.45 26.32 -0.14
N GLU A 298 -12.59 27.31 0.76
CA GLU A 298 -12.51 28.73 0.42
C GLU A 298 -11.16 29.10 -0.20
N GLN A 299 -10.04 28.59 0.35
CA GLN A 299 -8.70 28.93 -0.14
C GLN A 299 -8.39 28.30 -1.51
N ILE A 300 -8.93 27.11 -1.80
CA ILE A 300 -8.62 26.37 -3.03
C ILE A 300 -9.64 26.60 -4.15
N ALA A 301 -10.80 27.19 -3.82
CA ALA A 301 -11.83 27.45 -4.81
C ALA A 301 -11.32 28.40 -5.90
N PRO A 302 -11.64 28.14 -7.18
CA PRO A 302 -11.24 29.03 -8.26
C PRO A 302 -11.76 30.45 -8.07
N ASP A 303 -10.86 31.42 -8.14
CA ASP A 303 -11.13 32.85 -7.98
C ASP A 303 -11.60 33.54 -9.28
N GLY A 304 -11.57 32.83 -10.40
CA GLY A 304 -11.89 33.35 -11.74
C GLY A 304 -10.76 34.13 -12.40
N SER A 305 -9.53 34.09 -11.86
CA SER A 305 -8.36 34.76 -12.44
C SER A 305 -7.81 34.09 -13.70
N LYS A 306 -8.07 32.78 -13.86
CA LYS A 306 -7.63 32.00 -15.03
C LYS A 306 -8.70 32.00 -16.11
N GLU A 307 -8.27 32.21 -17.36
CA GLU A 307 -9.11 32.08 -18.54
C GLU A 307 -9.79 30.70 -18.57
N ASP A 308 -11.09 30.66 -18.91
CA ASP A 308 -11.94 29.46 -18.94
C ASP A 308 -12.19 28.71 -17.60
N VAL A 309 -11.79 29.28 -16.45
CA VAL A 309 -12.14 28.71 -15.13
C VAL A 309 -13.13 29.63 -14.41
N PRO A 310 -14.42 29.26 -14.30
CA PRO A 310 -15.40 30.11 -13.64
C PRO A 310 -15.10 30.23 -12.15
N ARG A 311 -15.34 31.43 -11.59
CA ARG A 311 -15.24 31.65 -10.14
C ARG A 311 -16.27 30.81 -9.41
N VAL A 312 -15.84 30.14 -8.34
CA VAL A 312 -16.72 29.39 -7.44
C VAL A 312 -16.65 30.01 -6.05
N GLU A 313 -17.74 30.61 -5.58
CA GLU A 313 -17.81 31.18 -4.22
C GLU A 313 -18.29 30.12 -3.23
N ILE A 314 -17.56 29.89 -2.15
CA ILE A 314 -17.93 28.93 -1.11
C ILE A 314 -18.85 29.61 -0.09
N ASP A 315 -19.98 28.98 0.23
CA ASP A 315 -20.87 29.49 1.27
C ASP A 315 -20.33 29.14 2.66
N MET A 316 -19.79 30.15 3.33
CA MET A 316 -19.20 30.02 4.67
C MET A 316 -20.23 30.10 5.81
N THR A 317 -21.51 30.35 5.53
CA THR A 317 -22.54 30.45 6.59
C THR A 317 -22.72 29.13 7.34
N GLY A 318 -22.47 28.00 6.68
CA GLY A 318 -22.49 26.68 7.29
C GLY A 318 -21.50 26.50 8.43
N LEU A 319 -20.42 27.29 8.49
CA LEU A 319 -19.42 27.26 9.57
C LEU A 319 -20.04 27.51 10.95
N TYR A 320 -21.12 28.29 11.01
CA TYR A 320 -21.82 28.67 12.25
C TYR A 320 -22.89 27.66 12.69
N GLU A 321 -23.18 26.63 11.88
CA GLU A 321 -24.11 25.56 12.24
C GLU A 321 -23.61 24.84 13.49
N LYS A 322 -24.47 24.62 14.49
CA LYS A 322 -24.06 24.05 15.78
C LYS A 322 -23.96 22.54 15.74
N ASP A 323 -24.82 21.88 14.96
CA ASP A 323 -24.79 20.44 14.79
C ASP A 323 -23.64 20.04 13.86
N LEU A 324 -22.69 19.24 14.39
CA LEU A 324 -21.49 18.87 13.63
C LEU A 324 -21.81 18.08 12.36
N LYS A 325 -22.86 17.24 12.38
CA LYS A 325 -23.24 16.42 11.23
C LYS A 325 -23.90 17.26 10.16
N LYS A 326 -24.78 18.20 10.54
CA LYS A 326 -25.34 19.19 9.60
C LYS A 326 -24.25 20.09 9.03
N ARG A 327 -23.32 20.56 9.86
CA ARG A 327 -22.17 21.36 9.40
C ARG A 327 -21.32 20.59 8.39
N ALA A 328 -21.02 19.33 8.66
CA ALA A 328 -20.29 18.48 7.74
C ALA A 328 -21.04 18.28 6.41
N GLU A 329 -22.36 18.12 6.45
CA GLU A 329 -23.17 18.04 5.22
C GLU A 329 -23.13 19.34 4.41
N LEU A 330 -23.26 20.50 5.06
CA LEU A 330 -23.13 21.81 4.39
C LEU A 330 -21.74 21.98 3.77
N MET A 331 -20.69 21.53 4.44
CA MET A 331 -19.32 21.52 3.91
C MET A 331 -19.22 20.62 2.66
N LEU A 332 -19.81 19.42 2.68
CA LEU A 332 -19.80 18.51 1.53
C LEU A 332 -20.59 19.04 0.33
N GLN A 333 -21.66 19.80 0.57
CA GLN A 333 -22.37 20.53 -0.49
C GLN A 333 -21.48 21.59 -1.14
N GLN A 334 -20.61 22.26 -0.37
CA GLN A 334 -19.62 23.17 -0.96
C GLN A 334 -18.55 22.42 -1.75
N ALA A 335 -18.08 21.27 -1.25
CA ALA A 335 -17.16 20.41 -2.00
C ALA A 335 -17.77 19.89 -3.31
N GLU A 336 -19.08 19.61 -3.35
CA GLU A 336 -19.82 19.21 -4.55
C GLU A 336 -19.79 20.29 -5.64
N ARG A 337 -19.85 21.57 -5.25
CA ARG A 337 -19.72 22.70 -6.20
C ARG A 337 -18.34 22.78 -6.85
N LEU A 338 -17.32 22.23 -6.21
CA LEU A 338 -15.97 22.05 -6.77
C LEU A 338 -15.82 20.72 -7.52
N GLY A 339 -16.86 19.89 -7.57
CA GLY A 339 -16.82 18.54 -8.12
C GLY A 339 -16.02 17.56 -7.26
N CYS A 340 -15.87 17.81 -5.96
CA CYS A 340 -14.97 17.07 -5.07
C CYS A 340 -15.68 16.21 -4.00
N ARG A 341 -17.00 16.06 -4.06
CA ARG A 341 -17.77 15.26 -3.09
C ARG A 341 -17.59 13.75 -3.35
N GLU A 342 -16.43 13.22 -2.94
CA GLU A 342 -16.06 11.81 -3.09
C GLU A 342 -15.59 11.22 -1.75
N PHE A 343 -15.72 9.90 -1.59
CA PHE A 343 -15.28 9.08 -0.44
C PHE A 343 -15.92 9.32 0.93
N VAL A 344 -16.23 10.56 1.33
CA VAL A 344 -16.71 10.87 2.68
C VAL A 344 -18.20 11.22 2.71
N THR A 345 -18.87 10.74 3.76
CA THR A 345 -20.17 11.26 4.19
C THR A 345 -20.01 12.21 5.38
N ALA A 346 -21.05 12.96 5.71
CA ALA A 346 -21.06 13.81 6.90
C ALA A 346 -20.75 13.01 8.19
N THR A 347 -21.16 11.74 8.25
CA THR A 347 -20.85 10.85 9.38
C THR A 347 -19.36 10.51 9.43
N ASP A 348 -18.71 10.29 8.29
CA ASP A 348 -17.28 9.93 8.22
C ASP A 348 -16.38 11.08 8.63
N VAL A 349 -16.78 12.31 8.30
CA VAL A 349 -16.11 13.54 8.75
C VAL A 349 -16.23 13.66 10.26
N VAL A 350 -17.45 13.62 10.80
CA VAL A 350 -17.68 13.82 12.25
C VAL A 350 -17.14 12.68 13.11
N THR A 351 -17.06 11.46 12.58
CA THR A 351 -16.42 10.34 13.29
C THR A 351 -14.89 10.40 13.22
N GLY A 352 -14.33 11.13 12.25
CA GLY A 352 -12.90 11.29 12.05
C GLY A 352 -12.28 10.06 11.39
N ASN A 353 -12.95 9.47 10.40
CA ASN A 353 -12.42 8.33 9.64
C ASN A 353 -11.20 8.78 8.83
N ALA A 354 -10.00 8.51 9.34
CA ALA A 354 -8.74 9.01 8.78
C ALA A 354 -8.55 8.62 7.31
N LYS A 355 -8.89 7.38 6.96
CA LYS A 355 -8.72 6.84 5.60
C LYS A 355 -9.60 7.56 4.59
N LEU A 356 -10.88 7.71 4.88
CA LEU A 356 -11.83 8.36 3.97
C LEU A 356 -11.55 9.86 3.87
N ASN A 357 -11.22 10.51 4.99
CA ASN A 357 -10.84 11.93 4.99
C ASN A 357 -9.56 12.19 4.20
N LEU A 358 -8.56 11.32 4.31
CA LEU A 358 -7.35 11.39 3.51
C LEU A 358 -7.66 11.24 2.01
N ALA A 359 -8.55 10.32 1.63
CA ALA A 359 -8.99 10.17 0.25
C ALA A 359 -9.72 11.41 -0.27
N PHE A 360 -10.60 12.00 0.54
CA PHE A 360 -11.28 13.25 0.23
C PHE A 360 -10.30 14.41 0.03
N VAL A 361 -9.33 14.58 0.92
CA VAL A 361 -8.27 15.59 0.81
C VAL A 361 -7.41 15.37 -0.45
N ALA A 362 -7.11 14.12 -0.79
CA ALA A 362 -6.41 13.80 -2.03
C ALA A 362 -7.22 14.18 -3.28
N THR A 363 -8.55 13.95 -3.27
CA THR A 363 -9.44 14.44 -4.34
C THR A 363 -9.40 15.96 -4.45
N LEU A 364 -9.45 16.68 -3.32
CA LEU A 364 -9.34 18.15 -3.31
C LEU A 364 -8.02 18.62 -3.93
N PHE A 365 -6.89 18.04 -3.50
CA PHE A 365 -5.58 18.37 -4.06
C PHE A 365 -5.50 18.07 -5.57
N ASN A 366 -5.99 16.91 -6.01
CA ASN A 366 -5.90 16.50 -7.40
C ASN A 366 -6.73 17.37 -8.35
N LYS A 367 -7.88 17.87 -7.90
CA LYS A 367 -8.76 18.74 -8.70
C LYS A 367 -8.40 20.22 -8.56
N HIS A 368 -8.06 20.66 -7.36
CA HIS A 368 -7.77 22.06 -7.03
C HIS A 368 -6.51 22.19 -6.15
N PRO A 369 -5.30 22.00 -6.70
CA PRO A 369 -4.07 22.14 -5.91
C PRO A 369 -3.87 23.56 -5.36
N ALA A 370 -4.30 24.58 -6.12
CA ALA A 370 -4.13 26.00 -5.79
C ALA A 370 -2.67 26.38 -5.42
N LEU A 371 -1.69 25.79 -6.11
CA LEU A 371 -0.27 26.10 -5.94
C LEU A 371 0.26 26.88 -7.14
N THR A 372 0.96 27.98 -6.89
CA THR A 372 1.68 28.76 -7.90
C THR A 372 3.16 28.47 -7.81
N LYS A 373 3.79 28.14 -8.96
CA LYS A 373 5.24 27.99 -9.03
C LYS A 373 5.90 29.35 -8.72
N PRO A 374 6.87 29.41 -7.80
CA PRO A 374 7.68 30.62 -7.60
C PRO A 374 8.41 31.01 -8.88
N GLU A 375 8.24 32.25 -9.34
CA GLU A 375 8.75 32.74 -10.62
C GLU A 375 10.29 32.75 -10.72
N ASN A 376 10.99 32.76 -9.59
CA ASN A 376 12.43 32.99 -9.51
C ASN A 376 13.29 31.73 -9.27
N GLN A 377 12.72 30.52 -9.35
CA GLN A 377 13.47 29.28 -9.15
C GLN A 377 13.14 28.24 -10.22
N GLU A 378 14.11 27.94 -11.08
CA GLU A 378 14.06 26.76 -11.94
C GLU A 378 14.52 25.53 -11.16
N TRP A 379 13.56 24.70 -10.77
CA TRP A 379 13.84 23.42 -10.15
C TRP A 379 13.94 22.34 -11.23
N ILE A 380 15.13 21.77 -11.37
CA ILE A 380 15.33 20.56 -12.16
C ILE A 380 15.04 19.39 -11.23
N VAL A 381 13.86 18.80 -11.39
CA VAL A 381 13.47 17.54 -10.76
C VAL A 381 13.37 16.53 -11.88
N GLU A 382 14.22 15.51 -11.81
CA GLU A 382 14.19 14.39 -12.76
C GLU A 382 12.96 13.52 -12.47
N ASP A 383 12.37 12.99 -13.54
CA ASP A 383 11.27 12.04 -13.42
C ASP A 383 11.82 10.71 -12.92
N GLU A 384 11.00 10.01 -12.13
CA GLU A 384 11.33 8.66 -11.69
C GLU A 384 11.64 7.76 -12.89
N SER A 385 12.79 7.09 -12.84
CA SER A 385 13.20 6.21 -13.92
C SER A 385 12.34 4.95 -13.98
N ARG A 386 12.35 4.27 -15.14
CA ARG A 386 11.59 3.02 -15.32
C ARG A 386 12.06 1.93 -14.35
N GLU A 387 13.37 1.82 -14.16
CA GLU A 387 14.00 0.82 -13.28
C GLU A 387 13.66 1.10 -11.80
N GLU A 388 13.67 2.38 -11.38
CA GLU A 388 13.20 2.80 -10.04
C GLU A 388 11.76 2.36 -9.78
N ARG A 389 10.85 2.70 -10.70
CA ARG A 389 9.44 2.35 -10.56
C ARG A 389 9.24 0.84 -10.41
N THR A 390 9.94 0.04 -11.23
CA THR A 390 9.86 -1.41 -11.16
C THR A 390 10.37 -1.94 -9.82
N PHE A 391 11.51 -1.45 -9.32
CA PHE A 391 12.02 -1.90 -8.01
C PHE A 391 11.13 -1.43 -6.86
N ARG A 392 10.63 -0.20 -6.86
CA ARG A 392 9.70 0.29 -5.84
C ARG A 392 8.46 -0.59 -5.78
N ASN A 393 7.81 -0.82 -6.93
CA ASN A 393 6.60 -1.64 -6.97
C ASN A 393 6.86 -3.08 -6.54
N TRP A 394 8.02 -3.65 -6.92
CA TRP A 394 8.44 -4.97 -6.47
C TRP A 394 8.67 -5.02 -4.95
N MET A 395 9.35 -4.04 -4.35
CA MET A 395 9.55 -4.00 -2.91
C MET A 395 8.23 -3.88 -2.16
N ASN A 396 7.36 -2.96 -2.58
CA ASN A 396 6.07 -2.72 -1.94
C ASN A 396 5.12 -3.92 -2.07
N SER A 397 5.14 -4.65 -3.18
CA SER A 397 4.31 -5.85 -3.35
C SER A 397 4.70 -7.00 -2.41
N LEU A 398 5.95 -7.02 -1.93
CA LEU A 398 6.44 -7.97 -0.93
C LEU A 398 6.03 -7.60 0.52
N GLY A 399 5.37 -6.46 0.71
CA GLY A 399 4.87 -5.98 2.01
C GLY A 399 5.98 -5.50 2.94
N VAL A 400 6.98 -4.77 2.41
CA VAL A 400 8.01 -4.12 3.23
C VAL A 400 7.43 -2.94 4.02
N THR A 401 8.01 -2.65 5.18
CA THR A 401 7.61 -1.52 6.05
C THR A 401 8.85 -0.71 6.48
N PRO A 402 8.87 0.62 6.34
CA PRO A 402 7.82 1.48 5.79
C PRO A 402 7.61 1.26 4.28
N HIS A 403 6.48 1.75 3.77
CA HIS A 403 6.20 1.74 2.33
C HIS A 403 7.22 2.61 1.59
N VAL A 404 7.73 2.13 0.46
CA VAL A 404 8.74 2.85 -0.32
C VAL A 404 8.03 3.80 -1.28
N HIS A 405 8.25 5.09 -1.13
CA HIS A 405 7.79 6.15 -2.03
C HIS A 405 8.96 6.66 -2.90
N TYR A 406 10.10 6.90 -2.27
CA TYR A 406 11.32 7.40 -2.89
C TYR A 406 12.52 6.54 -2.49
N ILE A 407 13.04 5.74 -3.44
CA ILE A 407 14.06 4.71 -3.20
C ILE A 407 15.29 5.27 -2.48
N TYR A 408 15.80 6.42 -2.93
CA TYR A 408 17.06 6.99 -2.43
C TYR A 408 16.92 7.68 -1.07
N GLY A 409 15.69 7.90 -0.60
CA GLY A 409 15.41 8.39 0.75
C GLY A 409 15.01 7.26 1.71
N ASP A 410 14.11 6.38 1.28
CA ASP A 410 13.48 5.38 2.14
C ASP A 410 14.37 4.18 2.44
N LEU A 411 15.43 3.95 1.66
CA LEU A 411 16.39 2.86 1.88
C LEU A 411 17.62 3.27 2.71
N GLN A 412 17.77 4.56 3.05
CA GLN A 412 18.99 5.09 3.69
C GLN A 412 19.28 4.53 5.10
N ASP A 413 18.30 3.93 5.76
CA ASP A 413 18.49 3.25 7.05
C ASP A 413 18.59 1.72 6.96
N ALA A 414 18.57 1.20 5.73
CA ALA A 414 18.57 -0.20 5.35
C ALA A 414 17.44 -1.07 5.92
N MET A 415 16.42 -0.53 6.61
CA MET A 415 15.36 -1.34 7.23
C MET A 415 14.58 -2.14 6.18
N VAL A 416 14.26 -1.51 5.05
CA VAL A 416 13.62 -2.17 3.90
C VAL A 416 14.56 -3.21 3.28
N ILE A 417 15.83 -2.87 3.07
CA ILE A 417 16.83 -3.77 2.48
C ILE A 417 16.98 -5.05 3.32
N LEU A 418 17.03 -4.91 4.64
CA LEU A 418 17.13 -6.02 5.58
C LEU A 418 15.88 -6.91 5.54
N GLN A 419 14.67 -6.35 5.45
CA GLN A 419 13.46 -7.15 5.23
C GLN A 419 13.50 -7.94 3.92
N LEU A 420 14.02 -7.33 2.84
CA LEU A 420 14.16 -8.01 1.56
C LEU A 420 15.11 -9.21 1.62
N TYR A 421 16.16 -9.16 2.45
CA TYR A 421 17.02 -10.33 2.69
C TYR A 421 16.23 -11.53 3.23
N GLU A 422 15.27 -11.31 4.13
CA GLU A 422 14.41 -12.40 4.61
C GLU A 422 13.51 -12.96 3.51
N LYS A 423 12.99 -12.08 2.64
CA LYS A 423 12.18 -12.49 1.46
C LYS A 423 12.97 -13.36 0.48
N ILE A 424 14.30 -13.26 0.48
CA ILE A 424 15.20 -14.10 -0.32
C ILE A 424 15.87 -15.21 0.50
N LYS A 425 15.28 -15.59 1.65
CA LYS A 425 15.73 -16.70 2.51
C LYS A 425 17.15 -16.49 3.10
N VAL A 426 17.60 -15.23 3.22
CA VAL A 426 18.83 -14.87 3.93
C VAL A 426 18.47 -14.38 5.32
N LYS A 427 18.90 -15.11 6.35
CA LYS A 427 18.60 -14.79 7.75
C LYS A 427 19.27 -13.48 8.18
N VAL A 428 18.47 -12.60 8.80
CA VAL A 428 18.92 -11.33 9.39
C VAL A 428 18.94 -11.45 10.92
N ASP A 429 19.99 -10.91 11.54
CA ASP A 429 20.09 -10.82 13.01
C ASP A 429 19.54 -9.48 13.51
N TRP A 430 18.22 -9.40 13.64
CA TRP A 430 17.49 -8.20 14.09
C TRP A 430 17.80 -7.76 15.51
N ASN A 431 18.28 -8.67 16.36
CA ASN A 431 18.42 -8.40 17.80
C ASN A 431 19.80 -7.85 18.14
N ASN A 432 20.84 -8.35 17.48
CA ASN A 432 22.22 -8.00 17.84
C ASN A 432 22.93 -7.12 16.82
N ARG A 433 22.46 -7.07 15.57
CA ARG A 433 23.15 -6.39 14.46
C ARG A 433 22.36 -5.24 13.83
N VAL A 434 21.05 -5.15 14.08
CA VAL A 434 20.18 -4.13 13.48
C VAL A 434 19.79 -3.08 14.51
N ASN A 435 20.02 -1.82 14.17
CA ASN A 435 19.52 -0.67 14.90
C ASN A 435 18.08 -0.36 14.46
N HIS A 436 17.17 -0.19 15.42
CA HIS A 436 15.75 0.10 15.15
C HIS A 436 15.42 1.59 15.30
N PRO A 437 14.47 2.12 14.49
CA PRO A 437 13.93 3.45 14.69
C PRO A 437 13.14 3.55 16.01
N PRO A 438 13.03 4.75 16.62
CA PRO A 438 13.63 6.00 16.19
C PRO A 438 15.14 6.04 16.51
N PHE A 439 15.95 6.43 15.52
CA PHE A 439 17.41 6.54 15.62
C PHE A 439 17.82 7.75 16.48
N LYS A 440 17.61 7.67 17.81
CA LYS A 440 17.89 8.75 18.76
C LYS A 440 19.38 8.85 19.13
N GLY A 441 19.83 10.10 19.34
CA GLY A 441 21.16 10.48 19.87
C GLY A 441 21.70 11.73 19.17
N VAL A 442 22.16 12.74 19.93
CA VAL A 442 22.80 13.96 19.37
C VAL A 442 24.03 13.54 18.56
N GLY A 443 23.96 13.65 17.24
CA GLY A 443 25.02 13.21 16.33
C GLY A 443 25.20 11.68 16.20
N GLY A 444 24.33 10.84 16.76
CA GLY A 444 24.48 9.36 16.73
C GLY A 444 23.48 8.62 15.83
N GLY A 445 22.40 9.28 15.42
CA GLY A 445 21.35 8.65 14.60
C GLY A 445 21.84 8.23 13.20
N HIS A 446 22.71 9.03 12.58
CA HIS A 446 23.26 8.70 11.26
C HIS A 446 24.21 7.50 11.32
N LEU A 447 25.05 7.40 12.36
CA LEU A 447 25.96 6.26 12.56
C LEU A 447 25.19 4.93 12.61
N LYS A 448 24.08 4.89 13.35
CA LYS A 448 23.20 3.70 13.42
C LYS A 448 22.63 3.28 12.06
N LYS A 449 22.26 4.24 11.22
CA LYS A 449 21.79 3.99 9.85
C LYS A 449 22.91 3.44 8.96
N ILE A 450 24.11 4.01 9.07
CA ILE A 450 25.30 3.54 8.36
C ILE A 450 25.68 2.13 8.82
N GLU A 451 25.59 1.82 10.11
CA GLU A 451 25.80 0.46 10.65
C GLU A 451 24.82 -0.56 10.04
N ASN A 452 23.53 -0.21 9.95
CA ASN A 452 22.54 -1.05 9.27
C ASN A 452 22.89 -1.25 7.79
N CYS A 453 23.29 -0.19 7.08
CA CYS A 453 23.71 -0.27 5.68
C CYS A 453 24.97 -1.14 5.50
N ASN A 454 25.96 -1.02 6.38
CA ASN A 454 27.15 -1.86 6.38
C ASN A 454 26.78 -3.33 6.59
N TYR A 455 25.87 -3.62 7.51
CA TYR A 455 25.38 -4.98 7.72
C TYR A 455 24.62 -5.52 6.51
N ALA A 456 23.79 -4.70 5.85
CA ALA A 456 23.12 -5.08 4.61
C ALA A 456 24.13 -5.43 3.49
N VAL A 457 25.23 -4.68 3.35
CA VAL A 457 26.30 -4.99 2.39
C VAL A 457 27.05 -6.26 2.78
N GLU A 458 27.32 -6.48 4.07
CA GLU A 458 27.94 -7.71 4.59
C GLU A 458 27.11 -8.95 4.25
N LEU A 459 25.80 -8.91 4.52
CA LEU A 459 24.86 -9.99 4.17
C LEU A 459 24.89 -10.28 2.67
N GLY A 460 24.88 -9.23 1.85
CA GLY A 460 24.96 -9.34 0.39
C GLY A 460 26.21 -10.10 -0.05
N LYS A 461 27.39 -9.68 0.44
CA LYS A 461 28.68 -10.30 0.07
C LYS A 461 28.84 -11.72 0.62
N GLN A 462 28.58 -11.91 1.91
CA GLN A 462 28.98 -13.12 2.63
C GLN A 462 27.91 -14.21 2.67
N LYS A 463 26.62 -13.83 2.68
CA LYS A 463 25.51 -14.78 2.83
C LYS A 463 24.74 -14.98 1.53
N ALA A 464 24.49 -13.89 0.80
CA ALA A 464 23.76 -13.93 -0.46
C ALA A 464 24.66 -14.11 -1.70
N GLY A 465 25.99 -14.03 -1.55
CA GLY A 465 26.94 -14.22 -2.65
C GLY A 465 26.84 -13.17 -3.77
N PHE A 466 26.43 -11.94 -3.44
CA PHE A 466 26.31 -10.85 -4.39
C PHE A 466 27.66 -10.25 -4.76
N SER A 467 27.78 -9.83 -6.02
CA SER A 467 28.92 -9.02 -6.46
C SER A 467 28.65 -7.55 -6.12
N LEU A 468 29.19 -7.12 -4.98
CA LEU A 468 29.05 -5.76 -4.45
C LEU A 468 30.42 -5.04 -4.41
N VAL A 469 31.23 -5.21 -5.45
CA VAL A 469 32.53 -4.54 -5.58
C VAL A 469 32.31 -3.04 -5.69
N GLY A 470 32.97 -2.28 -4.80
CA GLY A 470 32.83 -0.82 -4.76
C GLY A 470 31.55 -0.31 -4.08
N ILE A 471 30.72 -1.18 -3.49
CA ILE A 471 29.55 -0.78 -2.69
C ILE A 471 29.89 -0.95 -1.20
N GLY A 472 29.79 0.16 -0.45
CA GLY A 472 29.87 0.23 1.01
C GLY A 472 28.55 0.70 1.64
N GLY A 473 28.45 0.63 2.97
CA GLY A 473 27.25 1.09 3.67
C GLY A 473 27.05 2.61 3.60
N GLN A 474 28.14 3.38 3.47
CA GLN A 474 28.07 4.83 3.27
C GLN A 474 27.35 5.18 1.96
N ASP A 475 27.62 4.45 0.87
CA ASP A 475 26.99 4.70 -0.42
C ASP A 475 25.46 4.51 -0.39
N LEU A 476 24.97 3.52 0.37
CA LEU A 476 23.54 3.29 0.56
C LEU A 476 22.92 4.35 1.47
N TYR A 477 23.62 4.74 2.54
CA TYR A 477 23.17 5.81 3.44
C TYR A 477 23.07 7.15 2.71
N ASP A 478 24.05 7.47 1.86
CA ASP A 478 24.07 8.70 1.06
C ASP A 478 23.04 8.69 -0.08
N GLY A 479 22.38 7.55 -0.33
CA GLY A 479 21.38 7.40 -1.39
C GLY A 479 21.99 7.40 -2.79
N ASN A 480 23.20 6.86 -2.97
CA ASN A 480 23.82 6.78 -4.29
C ASN A 480 22.94 5.96 -5.26
N GLU A 481 22.43 6.61 -6.30
CA GLU A 481 21.41 6.04 -7.18
C GLU A 481 21.87 4.75 -7.85
N MET A 482 23.03 4.81 -8.53
CA MET A 482 23.58 3.68 -9.28
C MET A 482 23.87 2.48 -8.38
N LEU A 483 24.47 2.70 -7.22
CA LEU A 483 24.87 1.63 -6.30
C LEU A 483 23.66 1.03 -5.57
N THR A 484 22.66 1.85 -5.25
CA THR A 484 21.40 1.41 -4.66
C THR A 484 20.62 0.53 -5.65
N LEU A 485 20.45 0.98 -6.90
CA LEU A 485 19.78 0.19 -7.95
C LEU A 485 20.55 -1.10 -8.28
N ALA A 486 21.88 -1.09 -8.22
CA ALA A 486 22.69 -2.29 -8.42
C ALA A 486 22.41 -3.36 -7.34
N LEU A 487 22.28 -2.95 -6.07
CA LEU A 487 21.91 -3.87 -4.98
C LEU A 487 20.45 -4.35 -5.14
N MET A 488 19.51 -3.45 -5.47
CA MET A 488 18.10 -3.83 -5.68
C MET A 488 17.94 -4.86 -6.79
N TRP A 489 18.69 -4.71 -7.88
CA TRP A 489 18.74 -5.71 -8.94
C TRP A 489 19.23 -7.07 -8.44
N GLN A 490 20.31 -7.12 -7.65
CA GLN A 490 20.84 -8.39 -7.12
C GLN A 490 19.82 -9.09 -6.21
N LEU A 491 19.13 -8.33 -5.36
CA LEU A 491 18.05 -8.83 -4.49
C LEU A 491 16.87 -9.36 -5.32
N MET A 492 16.39 -8.59 -6.30
CA MET A 492 15.28 -9.01 -7.17
C MET A 492 15.65 -10.26 -7.97
N ARG A 493 16.85 -10.31 -8.55
CA ARG A 493 17.34 -11.47 -9.29
C ARG A 493 17.36 -12.71 -8.39
N ARG A 494 17.92 -12.61 -7.18
CA ARG A 494 17.95 -13.74 -6.23
C ARG A 494 16.54 -14.17 -5.83
N TYR A 495 15.64 -13.23 -5.57
CA TYR A 495 14.24 -13.53 -5.28
C TYR A 495 13.60 -14.36 -6.40
N THR A 496 13.76 -13.93 -7.66
CA THR A 496 13.22 -14.64 -8.82
C THR A 496 13.82 -16.04 -8.97
N LEU A 497 15.12 -16.22 -8.72
CA LEU A 497 15.77 -17.52 -8.81
C LEU A 497 15.34 -18.47 -7.68
N ASN A 498 15.16 -17.97 -6.45
CA ASN A 498 14.65 -18.78 -5.34
C ASN A 498 13.25 -19.35 -5.64
N LEU A 499 12.42 -18.62 -6.39
CA LEU A 499 11.11 -19.13 -6.84
C LEU A 499 11.22 -20.31 -7.82
N LEU A 500 12.35 -20.43 -8.53
CA LEU A 500 12.66 -21.55 -9.43
C LEU A 500 13.30 -22.73 -8.69
N GLU A 501 14.17 -22.47 -7.70
CA GLU A 501 14.79 -23.52 -6.88
C GLU A 501 13.75 -24.35 -6.11
N ASP A 502 12.66 -23.73 -5.66
CA ASP A 502 11.54 -24.44 -5.03
C ASP A 502 10.78 -25.38 -6.00
N LEU A 503 11.09 -25.32 -7.31
CA LEU A 503 10.45 -26.11 -8.37
C LEU A 503 11.40 -27.11 -9.06
N GLY A 504 12.71 -26.90 -8.93
CA GLY A 504 13.74 -27.80 -9.45
C GLY A 504 14.31 -28.70 -8.36
N HIS A 505 14.79 -29.89 -8.72
CA HIS A 505 15.43 -30.85 -7.81
C HIS A 505 16.83 -30.38 -7.31
N GLY A 506 16.92 -29.16 -6.76
CA GLY A 506 18.13 -28.64 -6.11
C GLY A 506 19.20 -28.02 -7.01
N GLU A 507 18.93 -27.80 -8.31
CA GLU A 507 19.83 -27.03 -9.18
C GLU A 507 19.57 -25.53 -9.04
N VAL A 508 20.62 -24.76 -8.75
CA VAL A 508 20.58 -23.29 -8.76
C VAL A 508 20.31 -22.84 -10.18
N ALA A 509 19.14 -22.27 -10.43
CA ALA A 509 18.75 -21.82 -11.77
C ALA A 509 19.68 -20.68 -12.24
N GLY A 510 20.58 -20.99 -13.18
CA GLY A 510 21.39 -20.02 -13.90
C GLY A 510 20.68 -19.49 -15.14
N ASP A 511 21.22 -18.41 -15.72
CA ASP A 511 20.72 -17.82 -16.97
C ASP A 511 20.67 -18.86 -18.11
N ASP A 512 21.68 -19.73 -18.19
CA ASP A 512 21.76 -20.81 -19.19
C ASP A 512 20.66 -21.86 -19.03
N LEU A 513 20.29 -22.20 -17.79
CA LEU A 513 19.21 -23.15 -17.51
C LEU A 513 17.87 -22.59 -18.01
N ILE A 514 17.61 -21.31 -17.76
CA ILE A 514 16.37 -20.64 -18.19
C ILE A 514 16.31 -20.61 -19.72
N ILE A 515 17.39 -20.22 -20.40
CA ILE A 515 17.44 -20.17 -21.87
C ILE A 515 17.24 -21.57 -22.47
N SER A 516 17.91 -22.59 -21.91
CA SER A 516 17.76 -23.98 -22.33
C SER A 516 16.32 -24.47 -22.17
N TRP A 517 15.70 -24.19 -21.02
CA TRP A 517 14.31 -24.54 -20.75
C TRP A 517 13.35 -23.86 -21.74
N VAL A 518 13.50 -22.55 -21.97
CA VAL A 518 12.66 -21.80 -22.92
C VAL A 518 12.72 -22.42 -24.31
N ASN A 519 13.92 -22.67 -24.83
CA ASN A 519 14.08 -23.22 -26.18
C ASN A 519 13.56 -24.67 -26.27
N LYS A 520 13.74 -25.47 -25.22
CA LYS A 520 13.19 -26.82 -25.14
C LYS A 520 11.66 -26.79 -25.15
N THR A 521 11.03 -25.96 -24.32
CA THR A 521 9.57 -25.83 -24.24
C THR A 521 8.96 -25.30 -25.54
N LEU A 522 9.62 -24.36 -26.21
CA LEU A 522 9.18 -23.87 -27.53
C LEU A 522 9.26 -24.99 -28.59
N ALA A 523 10.36 -25.75 -28.61
CA ALA A 523 10.54 -26.85 -29.56
C ALA A 523 9.54 -27.99 -29.33
N GLU A 524 9.27 -28.36 -28.08
CA GLU A 524 8.29 -29.41 -27.71
C GLU A 524 6.84 -29.01 -28.08
N ALA A 525 6.56 -27.71 -28.19
CA ALA A 525 5.26 -27.18 -28.61
C ALA A 525 5.21 -26.80 -30.10
N ASP A 526 6.17 -27.28 -30.92
CA ASP A 526 6.28 -27.01 -32.35
C ASP A 526 6.28 -25.50 -32.72
N LYS A 527 6.81 -24.66 -31.84
CA LYS A 527 6.98 -23.22 -32.09
C LYS A 527 8.28 -22.97 -32.85
N SER A 528 8.26 -22.05 -33.82
CA SER A 528 9.44 -21.68 -34.61
C SER A 528 10.38 -20.70 -33.88
N SER A 529 9.89 -20.02 -32.84
CA SER A 529 10.67 -19.08 -32.05
C SER A 529 11.76 -19.77 -31.23
N SER A 530 12.90 -19.10 -31.09
CA SER A 530 13.98 -19.47 -30.16
C SER A 530 14.75 -18.21 -29.75
N ILE A 531 15.46 -18.28 -28.63
CA ILE A 531 16.31 -17.19 -28.13
C ILE A 531 17.73 -17.69 -27.87
N LYS A 532 18.73 -16.88 -28.24
CA LYS A 532 20.15 -17.20 -27.97
C LYS A 532 20.64 -16.65 -26.64
N SER A 533 20.04 -15.57 -26.17
CA SER A 533 20.34 -14.92 -24.89
C SER A 533 19.22 -13.95 -24.53
N PHE A 534 19.23 -13.39 -23.31
CA PHE A 534 18.31 -12.31 -22.93
C PHE A 534 18.59 -10.97 -23.65
N LYS A 535 19.60 -10.91 -24.52
CA LYS A 535 19.92 -9.77 -25.40
C LYS A 535 19.44 -9.98 -26.84
N ASP A 536 18.78 -11.11 -27.13
CA ASP A 536 18.35 -11.45 -28.48
C ASP A 536 17.34 -10.42 -29.01
N LYS A 537 17.61 -9.87 -30.20
CA LYS A 537 16.80 -8.80 -30.80
C LYS A 537 15.41 -9.30 -31.22
N SER A 538 15.23 -10.60 -31.44
CA SER A 538 13.93 -11.20 -31.72
C SER A 538 12.92 -10.95 -30.58
N ILE A 539 13.39 -10.78 -29.34
CA ILE A 539 12.55 -10.51 -28.17
C ILE A 539 11.83 -9.17 -28.29
N SER A 540 12.36 -8.21 -29.05
CA SER A 540 11.74 -6.88 -29.25
C SER A 540 10.36 -6.93 -29.90
N THR A 541 10.02 -8.02 -30.61
CA THR A 541 8.69 -8.21 -31.21
C THR A 541 7.68 -8.84 -30.23
N SER A 542 8.15 -9.29 -29.07
CA SER A 542 7.43 -10.11 -28.08
C SER A 542 6.94 -11.47 -28.59
N LEU A 543 7.22 -11.85 -29.84
CA LEU A 543 6.80 -13.15 -30.40
C LEU A 543 7.37 -14.35 -29.63
N PRO A 544 8.66 -14.40 -29.26
CA PRO A 544 9.17 -15.52 -28.46
C PRO A 544 8.49 -15.63 -27.09
N VAL A 545 8.07 -14.50 -26.51
CA VAL A 545 7.36 -14.47 -25.21
C VAL A 545 5.93 -14.98 -25.38
N LEU A 546 5.22 -14.54 -26.42
CA LEU A 546 3.86 -14.98 -26.73
C LEU A 546 3.80 -16.47 -27.10
N ASP A 547 4.74 -16.93 -27.93
CA ASP A 547 4.86 -18.35 -28.28
C ASP A 547 5.13 -19.21 -27.05
N LEU A 548 5.96 -18.72 -26.12
CA LEU A 548 6.25 -19.43 -24.88
C LEU A 548 5.03 -19.46 -23.94
N ILE A 549 4.27 -18.37 -23.83
CA ILE A 549 3.03 -18.34 -23.06
C ILE A 549 2.04 -19.38 -23.61
N ASP A 550 1.88 -19.43 -24.93
CA ASP A 550 1.02 -20.41 -25.58
C ASP A 550 1.55 -21.85 -25.44
N ALA A 551 2.87 -22.05 -25.43
CA ALA A 551 3.46 -23.37 -25.15
C ALA A 551 3.20 -23.84 -23.70
N ILE A 552 3.21 -22.92 -22.73
CA ILE A 552 2.92 -23.21 -21.31
C ILE A 552 1.42 -23.45 -21.08
N GLN A 553 0.57 -22.70 -21.79
CA GLN A 553 -0.88 -22.81 -21.75
C GLN A 553 -1.44 -22.74 -23.17
N PRO A 554 -1.63 -23.90 -23.82
CA PRO A 554 -2.16 -23.97 -25.18
C PRO A 554 -3.47 -23.20 -25.32
N GLU A 555 -3.62 -22.52 -26.45
CA GLU A 555 -4.81 -21.73 -26.82
C GLU A 555 -5.07 -20.52 -25.90
N SER A 556 -4.09 -20.13 -25.07
CA SER A 556 -4.22 -18.92 -24.25
C SER A 556 -3.99 -17.64 -25.04
N VAL A 557 -3.18 -17.70 -26.09
CA VAL A 557 -2.81 -16.53 -26.91
C VAL A 557 -3.69 -16.48 -28.15
N ASN A 558 -4.42 -15.38 -28.31
CA ASN A 558 -5.11 -15.11 -29.58
C ASN A 558 -4.14 -14.44 -30.56
N PHE A 559 -3.54 -15.23 -31.43
CA PHE A 559 -2.59 -14.74 -32.43
C PHE A 559 -3.19 -13.84 -33.51
N GLU A 560 -4.52 -13.74 -33.65
CA GLU A 560 -5.16 -12.75 -34.53
C GLU A 560 -4.96 -11.31 -34.03
N LEU A 561 -4.75 -11.14 -32.73
CA LEU A 561 -4.48 -9.85 -32.10
C LEU A 561 -2.99 -9.49 -32.13
N VAL A 562 -2.14 -10.42 -32.57
CA VAL A 562 -0.68 -10.30 -32.54
C VAL A 562 -0.17 -9.86 -33.90
N LYS A 563 0.57 -8.76 -33.93
CA LYS A 563 1.20 -8.24 -35.15
C LYS A 563 2.50 -9.01 -35.42
N ARG A 564 2.45 -10.04 -36.27
CA ARG A 564 3.61 -10.89 -36.57
C ARG A 564 4.72 -10.14 -37.34
N ASP A 565 4.33 -9.23 -38.22
CA ASP A 565 5.24 -8.38 -38.99
C ASP A 565 5.50 -7.04 -38.28
N ALA A 566 5.65 -7.05 -36.95
CA ALA A 566 5.85 -5.84 -36.14
C ALA A 566 7.22 -5.18 -36.42
N GLU A 567 7.26 -4.30 -37.42
CA GLU A 567 8.45 -3.53 -37.78
C GLU A 567 8.57 -2.25 -36.96
N SER A 568 7.44 -1.57 -36.70
CA SER A 568 7.42 -0.30 -35.98
C SER A 568 7.52 -0.48 -34.46
N ASN A 569 8.08 0.52 -33.76
CA ASN A 569 8.11 0.52 -32.30
C ASN A 569 6.70 0.52 -31.68
N ALA A 570 5.70 1.09 -32.37
CA ALA A 570 4.32 1.08 -31.91
C ALA A 570 3.72 -0.33 -31.97
N ASP A 571 3.99 -1.09 -33.04
CA ASP A 571 3.52 -2.47 -33.18
C ASP A 571 4.19 -3.40 -32.16
N LYS A 572 5.50 -3.21 -31.95
CA LYS A 572 6.26 -3.94 -30.93
C LYS A 572 5.73 -3.67 -29.52
N LEU A 573 5.42 -2.40 -29.23
CA LEU A 573 4.85 -2.01 -27.94
C LEU A 573 3.44 -2.58 -27.75
N ASP A 574 2.62 -2.61 -28.79
CA ASP A 574 1.29 -3.23 -28.77
C ASP A 574 1.38 -4.73 -28.43
N ASN A 575 2.26 -5.47 -29.11
CA ASN A 575 2.52 -6.87 -28.78
C ASN A 575 3.08 -7.06 -27.36
N ALA A 576 3.95 -6.16 -26.90
CA ALA A 576 4.54 -6.23 -25.57
C ALA A 576 3.51 -6.00 -24.44
N LYS A 577 2.59 -5.04 -24.62
CA LYS A 577 1.46 -4.81 -23.71
C LYS A 577 0.59 -6.07 -23.58
N TYR A 578 0.30 -6.69 -24.72
CA TYR A 578 -0.44 -7.95 -24.77
C TYR A 578 0.31 -9.09 -24.07
N ALA A 579 1.61 -9.26 -24.36
CA ALA A 579 2.45 -10.32 -23.79
C ALA A 579 2.59 -10.22 -22.26
N VAL A 580 2.83 -9.03 -21.72
CA VAL A 580 2.94 -8.82 -20.26
C VAL A 580 1.61 -9.13 -19.57
N SER A 581 0.49 -8.69 -20.14
CA SER A 581 -0.84 -8.95 -19.59
C SER A 581 -1.18 -10.45 -19.67
N MET A 582 -0.86 -11.11 -20.78
CA MET A 582 -1.04 -12.55 -20.93
C MET A 582 -0.19 -13.37 -19.96
N ALA A 583 1.08 -12.98 -19.72
CA ALA A 583 1.93 -13.61 -18.72
C ALA A 583 1.29 -13.54 -17.32
N ARG A 584 0.77 -12.36 -16.94
CA ARG A 584 0.05 -12.16 -15.67
C ARG A 584 -1.25 -12.97 -15.60
N LYS A 585 -2.01 -13.06 -16.69
CA LYS A 585 -3.26 -13.84 -16.81
C LYS A 585 -3.03 -15.32 -16.55
N ILE A 586 -1.99 -15.91 -17.16
CA ILE A 586 -1.67 -17.32 -16.94
C ILE A 586 -1.09 -17.58 -15.54
N GLY A 587 -0.72 -16.54 -14.78
CA GLY A 587 -0.29 -16.64 -13.38
C GLY A 587 1.18 -16.29 -13.12
N ALA A 588 1.92 -15.77 -14.10
CA ALA A 588 3.30 -15.36 -13.91
C ALA A 588 3.38 -13.98 -13.22
N LYS A 589 4.23 -13.85 -12.20
CA LYS A 589 4.41 -12.62 -11.41
C LYS A 589 5.40 -11.65 -12.09
N VAL A 590 4.97 -11.01 -13.16
CA VAL A 590 5.82 -10.13 -13.99
C VAL A 590 5.71 -8.65 -13.58
N TYR A 591 6.84 -8.06 -13.18
CA TYR A 591 7.00 -6.63 -12.85
C TYR A 591 7.60 -5.80 -13.97
N ALA A 592 8.17 -6.45 -14.99
CA ALA A 592 8.70 -5.78 -16.16
C ALA A 592 7.61 -5.02 -16.92
N LEU A 593 8.01 -3.94 -17.58
CA LEU A 593 7.12 -3.10 -18.36
C LEU A 593 7.21 -3.47 -19.85
N PRO A 594 6.16 -3.17 -20.65
CA PRO A 594 6.16 -3.47 -22.09
C PRO A 594 7.40 -2.93 -22.83
N GLU A 595 7.85 -1.73 -22.48
CA GLU A 595 9.02 -1.09 -23.08
C GLU A 595 10.33 -1.86 -22.80
N ASP A 596 10.40 -2.62 -21.69
CA ASP A 596 11.57 -3.45 -21.39
C ASP A 596 11.76 -4.59 -22.39
N LEU A 597 10.65 -5.11 -22.95
CA LEU A 597 10.70 -6.10 -24.03
C LEU A 597 11.12 -5.45 -25.35
N VAL A 598 10.48 -4.33 -25.71
CA VAL A 598 10.77 -3.61 -26.97
C VAL A 598 12.23 -3.18 -27.05
N GLU A 599 12.78 -2.64 -25.95
CA GLU A 599 14.17 -2.21 -25.86
C GLU A 599 15.16 -3.36 -25.58
N VAL A 600 14.64 -4.56 -25.27
CA VAL A 600 15.42 -5.76 -24.91
C VAL A 600 16.35 -5.47 -23.71
N LYS A 601 15.78 -5.01 -22.60
CA LYS A 601 16.52 -4.78 -21.34
C LYS A 601 16.86 -6.13 -20.70
N PRO A 602 18.12 -6.58 -20.70
CA PRO A 602 18.43 -7.99 -20.44
C PRO A 602 18.04 -8.44 -19.03
N LYS A 603 18.21 -7.55 -18.04
CA LYS A 603 17.79 -7.75 -16.65
C LYS A 603 16.30 -8.08 -16.56
N MET A 604 15.44 -7.21 -17.12
CA MET A 604 13.99 -7.36 -17.05
C MET A 604 13.50 -8.53 -17.92
N VAL A 605 14.08 -8.70 -19.11
CA VAL A 605 13.80 -9.84 -19.99
C VAL A 605 14.06 -11.18 -19.28
N MET A 606 15.20 -11.31 -18.58
CA MET A 606 15.51 -12.50 -17.78
C MET A 606 14.42 -12.78 -16.73
N THR A 607 13.94 -11.75 -16.02
CA THR A 607 12.88 -11.94 -15.01
C THR A 607 11.57 -12.43 -15.63
N ILE A 608 11.20 -11.97 -16.83
CA ILE A 608 9.99 -12.43 -17.53
C ILE A 608 10.08 -13.94 -17.82
N PHE A 609 11.17 -14.37 -18.46
CA PHE A 609 11.37 -15.78 -18.79
C PHE A 609 11.48 -16.66 -17.55
N ALA A 610 12.14 -16.19 -16.50
CA ALA A 610 12.20 -16.90 -15.22
C ALA A 610 10.80 -17.04 -14.58
N CYS A 611 9.99 -15.98 -14.58
CA CYS A 611 8.62 -16.06 -14.05
C CYS A 611 7.71 -16.98 -14.89
N LEU A 612 7.89 -17.02 -16.21
CA LEU A 612 7.19 -17.95 -17.11
C LEU A 612 7.63 -19.40 -16.87
N MET A 613 8.94 -19.65 -16.70
CA MET A 613 9.49 -20.95 -16.32
C MET A 613 8.90 -21.44 -15.00
N GLY A 614 8.87 -20.59 -13.98
CA GLY A 614 8.27 -20.92 -12.70
C GLY A 614 6.77 -21.24 -12.79
N ARG A 615 6.06 -20.68 -13.79
CA ARG A 615 4.67 -21.05 -14.07
C ARG A 615 4.56 -22.36 -14.84
N GLY A 616 5.37 -22.58 -15.86
CA GLY A 616 5.38 -23.79 -16.68
C GLY A 616 5.73 -25.03 -15.86
N MET A 617 6.75 -24.94 -15.00
CA MET A 617 7.19 -26.06 -14.15
C MET A 617 6.18 -26.46 -13.07
N LYS A 618 5.32 -25.55 -12.60
CA LYS A 618 4.25 -25.88 -11.63
C LYS A 618 3.10 -26.69 -12.23
N ARG A 619 3.03 -26.80 -13.56
CA ARG A 619 1.98 -27.53 -14.28
C ARG A 619 2.41 -28.92 -14.74
N ALA A 620 3.71 -29.13 -14.93
CA ALA A 620 4.30 -30.45 -15.15
C ALA A 620 4.30 -31.23 -13.84
#